data_AF-A0A6J6DUR6-F1
#
_entry.id   AF-A0A6J6DUR6-F1
#
_cell.length_a   1.000
_cell.length_b   1.000
_cell.length_c   1.000
_cell.angle_alpha   90.00
_cell.angle_beta   90.00
_cell.angle_gamma   90.00
#
_symmetry.space_group_name_H-M   'P 1'
#
loop_
_entity.id
_entity.type
_entity.pdbx_description
1 polymer ?
#
loop_
_entity_poly.entity_id
_entity_poly.type
_entity_poly.pdbx_seq_one_letter_code
_entity_poly.pdbx_strand_id
1 'polypeptide(L)'
;MNRHPGIAIAGLASLAAGVIHGGAIGLHAEHPQLARIFIVMTLLQVGWGLFMLLAPRVALIPAGVLINGAAVGGWLLTRISGISWIDGLEVAESPQWADSICAGLGAVAATTALAAVLIGSRPLPSVRLAYPAVACAVLVVPAMWTGSSHVHNHSSVDAAGNVIDESQPHDHGGASAVAVVDIDGSVTVATDSHPHLANWPRAYDPAAGIDIGGVEGVSAEQEERARQLIEDTLEMLPKWAKYDDAVAQGWVSIGDESTGYEHLVNRRLIVDGKFLDPSAPESLVYKAEGTKRTLVSAMFMANVGVAIDDPTLTDFAGPLMQWHVHDNLCFRNNAQGRSVVAGVLNANGQCPPGSALGGIGIAMVHVWITAHPCGPFAALEGEGAGRADVSDAERKDLCDHDHATMSSGSDASGPNSTGTATTPAPTTTAPSYKDNGSPRITLAGFPGVSAAQQARAEELVFRTRTVLPKFATTEIAIANGYTSIQDSSTGVEHYVNWTYINDEHEMNPEYPESLVFQVGPNGQRTLVSAMYMLGDSYSLDSVPDIGGSLTQWHIHNNLCYSQDPHVHGSTRVVGVTSENGPCSFGIKLNPNPMIHVWITPHVCGPFAALEGVGAGQIKPGEERLCDEVHSHG
;
A
#
# COMPACT_ATOMS: atom_id res chain seq x y z
N MET A 1 -38.87 -3.49 46.09
CA MET A 1 -37.67 -4.32 46.29
C MET A 1 -36.56 -3.43 46.83
N ASN A 2 -35.88 -3.83 47.91
CA ASN A 2 -34.71 -3.09 48.37
C ASN A 2 -33.57 -3.26 47.38
N ARG A 3 -32.96 -2.15 46.95
CA ARG A 3 -31.87 -2.12 45.98
C ARG A 3 -30.78 -1.19 46.50
N HIS A 4 -29.55 -1.42 46.06
CA HIS A 4 -28.48 -0.46 46.28
C HIS A 4 -28.57 0.65 45.22
N PRO A 5 -28.63 1.93 45.61
CA PRO A 5 -28.76 3.03 44.67
C PRO A 5 -27.58 3.06 43.69
N GLY A 6 -27.86 3.23 42.41
CA GLY A 6 -26.84 3.48 41.39
C GLY A 6 -25.99 2.27 40.96
N ILE A 7 -26.15 1.08 41.54
CA ILE A 7 -25.25 -0.06 41.23
C ILE A 7 -25.26 -0.49 39.76
N ALA A 8 -26.41 -0.37 39.09
CA ALA A 8 -26.52 -0.64 37.65
C ALA A 8 -25.82 0.43 36.80
N ILE A 9 -25.80 1.69 37.26
CA ILE A 9 -25.07 2.78 36.61
C ILE A 9 -23.56 2.57 36.81
N ALA A 10 -23.14 2.17 38.00
CA ALA A 10 -21.76 1.79 38.28
C ALA A 10 -21.29 0.63 37.39
N GLY A 11 -22.16 -0.38 37.20
CA GLY A 11 -21.89 -1.51 36.31
C GLY A 11 -21.74 -1.09 34.84
N LEU A 12 -22.61 -0.21 34.33
CA LEU A 12 -22.51 0.33 32.97
C LEU A 12 -21.23 1.16 32.76
N ALA A 13 -20.91 2.04 33.70
CA ALA A 13 -19.71 2.88 33.63
C ALA A 13 -18.41 2.04 33.70
N SER A 14 -18.37 1.03 34.58
CA SER A 14 -17.25 0.09 34.67
C SER A 14 -17.09 -0.71 33.37
N LEU A 15 -18.18 -1.21 32.80
CA LEU A 15 -18.15 -1.93 31.53
C LEU A 15 -17.62 -1.04 30.39
N ALA A 16 -18.10 0.20 30.30
CA ALA A 16 -17.66 1.16 29.30
C ALA A 16 -16.16 1.50 29.43
N ALA A 17 -15.67 1.75 30.65
CA ALA A 17 -14.25 1.96 30.91
C ALA A 17 -13.40 0.73 30.52
N GLY A 18 -13.86 -0.48 30.85
CA GLY A 18 -13.17 -1.71 30.49
C GLY A 18 -13.07 -1.94 28.98
N VAL A 19 -14.08 -1.53 28.21
CA VAL A 19 -14.04 -1.57 26.74
C VAL A 19 -13.00 -0.60 26.17
N ILE A 20 -12.88 0.61 26.75
CA ILE A 20 -11.85 1.58 26.33
C ILE A 20 -10.44 1.07 26.66
N HIS A 21 -10.22 0.54 27.87
CA HIS A 21 -8.96 -0.16 28.19
C HIS A 21 -8.69 -1.34 27.25
N GLY A 22 -9.75 -1.98 26.73
CA GLY A 22 -9.61 -3.09 25.79
C GLY A 22 -9.06 -2.63 24.44
N GLY A 23 -9.50 -1.45 23.97
CA GLY A 23 -8.91 -0.80 22.81
C GLY A 23 -7.45 -0.39 23.02
N ALA A 24 -7.09 0.00 24.24
CA ALA A 24 -5.73 0.38 24.61
C ALA A 24 -4.73 -0.79 24.63
N ILE A 25 -5.19 -2.05 24.62
CA ILE A 25 -4.30 -3.23 24.59
C ILE A 25 -3.48 -3.26 23.30
N GLY A 26 -4.11 -2.98 22.16
CA GLY A 26 -3.43 -2.95 20.86
C GLY A 26 -2.60 -1.70 20.65
N LEU A 27 -3.01 -0.58 21.25
CA LEU A 27 -2.30 0.70 21.18
C LEU A 27 -1.05 0.77 22.05
N HIS A 28 -0.92 -0.16 22.99
CA HIS A 28 0.24 -0.29 23.88
C HIS A 28 0.91 -1.67 23.77
N ALA A 29 0.74 -2.32 22.63
CA ALA A 29 1.28 -3.67 22.37
C ALA A 29 2.82 -3.69 22.36
N GLU A 30 3.44 -2.54 22.06
CA GLU A 30 4.88 -2.27 22.11
C GLU A 30 5.48 -2.37 23.53
N HIS A 31 4.64 -2.27 24.58
CA HIS A 31 5.04 -2.43 25.98
C HIS A 31 4.34 -3.65 26.61
N PRO A 32 4.96 -4.86 26.58
CA PRO A 32 4.31 -6.10 27.00
C PRO A 32 3.79 -6.08 28.45
N GLN A 33 4.46 -5.35 29.34
CA GLN A 33 4.01 -5.19 30.73
C GLN A 33 2.74 -4.33 30.81
N LEU A 34 2.69 -3.22 30.07
CA LEU A 34 1.56 -2.30 30.04
C LEU A 34 0.33 -2.91 29.33
N ALA A 35 0.52 -3.57 28.20
CA ALA A 35 -0.55 -4.31 27.50
C ALA A 35 -1.20 -5.38 28.40
N ARG A 36 -0.40 -6.11 29.20
CA ARG A 36 -0.91 -7.08 30.18
C ARG A 36 -1.73 -6.41 31.28
N ILE A 37 -1.31 -5.23 31.74
CA ILE A 37 -2.08 -4.45 32.71
C ILE A 37 -3.42 -4.04 32.11
N PHE A 38 -3.46 -3.56 30.87
CA PHE A 38 -4.72 -3.23 30.19
C PHE A 38 -5.62 -4.45 29.99
N ILE A 39 -5.08 -5.61 29.60
CA ILE A 39 -5.84 -6.89 29.52
C ILE A 39 -6.49 -7.21 30.87
N VAL A 40 -5.72 -7.16 31.96
CA VAL A 40 -6.23 -7.46 33.31
C VAL A 40 -7.31 -6.45 33.70
N MET A 41 -7.08 -5.15 33.48
CA MET A 41 -8.04 -4.10 33.83
C MET A 41 -9.34 -4.22 33.03
N THR A 42 -9.27 -4.49 31.73
CA THR A 42 -10.42 -4.75 30.87
C THR A 42 -11.24 -5.92 31.38
N LEU A 43 -10.61 -7.07 31.64
CA LEU A 43 -11.31 -8.26 32.11
C LEU A 43 -12.00 -8.01 33.47
N LEU A 44 -11.32 -7.33 34.39
CA LEU A 44 -11.87 -7.00 35.70
C LEU A 44 -13.04 -6.02 35.60
N GLN A 45 -12.91 -4.96 34.80
CA GLN A 45 -13.93 -3.91 34.66
C GLN A 45 -15.16 -4.36 33.87
N VAL A 46 -14.96 -5.08 32.76
CA VAL A 46 -16.05 -5.69 31.97
C VAL A 46 -16.73 -6.79 32.77
N GLY A 47 -15.95 -7.69 33.38
CA GLY A 47 -16.46 -8.80 34.17
C GLY A 47 -17.29 -8.35 35.37
N TRP A 48 -16.80 -7.38 36.14
CA TRP A 48 -17.55 -6.82 37.26
C TRP A 48 -18.80 -6.06 36.80
N GLY A 49 -18.67 -5.25 35.74
CA GLY A 49 -19.78 -4.48 35.18
C GLY A 49 -20.94 -5.36 34.70
N LEU A 50 -20.64 -6.40 33.92
CA LEU A 50 -21.61 -7.40 33.46
C LEU A 50 -22.26 -8.14 34.65
N PHE A 51 -21.47 -8.54 35.63
CA PHE A 51 -21.97 -9.29 36.78
C PHE A 51 -22.95 -8.44 37.63
N MET A 52 -22.68 -7.15 37.84
CA MET A 52 -23.60 -6.24 38.55
C MET A 52 -24.89 -5.95 37.77
N LEU A 53 -24.86 -6.03 36.44
CA LEU A 53 -26.04 -5.84 35.60
C LEU A 53 -26.93 -7.08 35.55
N LEU A 54 -26.32 -8.27 35.50
CA LEU A 54 -27.03 -9.54 35.31
C LEU A 54 -27.42 -10.21 36.65
N ALA A 55 -26.55 -10.17 37.65
CA ALA A 55 -26.72 -10.89 38.91
C ALA A 55 -26.10 -10.13 40.10
N PRO A 56 -26.62 -8.94 40.48
CA PRO A 56 -26.02 -8.12 41.52
C PRO A 56 -25.97 -8.83 42.88
N ARG A 57 -24.76 -8.99 43.44
CA ARG A 57 -24.53 -9.53 44.78
C ARG A 57 -23.85 -8.49 45.66
N VAL A 58 -24.44 -8.22 46.82
CA VAL A 58 -23.97 -7.20 47.77
C VAL A 58 -22.51 -7.40 48.18
N ALA A 59 -22.10 -8.66 48.35
CA ALA A 59 -20.72 -9.02 48.71
C ALA A 59 -19.66 -8.59 47.66
N LEU A 60 -20.07 -8.34 46.41
CA LEU A 60 -19.17 -7.98 45.32
C LEU A 60 -19.16 -6.48 45.00
N ILE A 61 -19.98 -5.67 45.69
CA ILE A 61 -19.95 -4.21 45.52
C ILE A 61 -18.58 -3.60 45.89
N PRO A 62 -17.93 -4.00 47.01
CA PRO A 62 -16.60 -3.48 47.35
C PRO A 62 -15.53 -3.76 46.28
N ALA A 63 -15.63 -4.88 45.55
CA ALA A 63 -14.70 -5.19 44.48
C ALA A 63 -14.73 -4.15 43.35
N GLY A 64 -15.89 -3.59 43.04
CA GLY A 64 -16.02 -2.53 42.03
C GLY A 64 -15.39 -1.21 42.43
N VAL A 65 -15.40 -0.90 43.73
CA VAL A 65 -14.70 0.27 44.29
C VAL A 65 -13.19 0.10 44.11
N LEU A 66 -12.67 -1.09 44.40
CA LEU A 66 -11.24 -1.39 44.29
C LEU A 66 -10.78 -1.40 42.83
N ILE A 67 -11.48 -2.12 41.95
CA ILE A 67 -11.10 -2.25 40.52
C ILE A 67 -11.09 -0.87 39.84
N ASN A 68 -12.19 -0.11 39.95
CA ASN A 68 -12.28 1.17 39.27
C ASN A 68 -11.49 2.27 39.99
N GLY A 69 -11.34 2.18 41.31
CA GLY A 69 -10.48 3.08 42.08
C GLY A 69 -8.99 2.90 41.72
N ALA A 70 -8.54 1.66 41.52
CA ALA A 70 -7.18 1.36 41.07
C ALA A 70 -6.92 1.89 39.66
N ALA A 71 -7.88 1.76 38.74
CA ALA A 71 -7.80 2.34 37.39
C ALA A 71 -7.58 3.86 37.43
N VAL A 72 -8.42 4.57 38.20
CA VAL A 72 -8.35 6.03 38.34
C VAL A 72 -7.06 6.45 39.06
N GLY A 73 -6.66 5.71 40.09
CA GLY A 73 -5.42 5.97 40.82
C GLY A 73 -4.18 5.79 39.95
N GLY A 74 -4.15 4.73 39.12
CA GLY A 74 -3.10 4.50 38.12
C GLY A 74 -3.02 5.65 37.13
N TRP A 75 -4.16 6.05 36.55
CA TRP A 75 -4.23 7.20 35.64
C TRP A 75 -3.77 8.51 36.30
N LEU A 76 -4.12 8.78 37.56
CA LEU A 76 -3.62 9.99 38.24
C LEU A 76 -2.10 9.97 38.43
N LEU A 77 -1.52 8.80 38.74
CA LEU A 77 -0.08 8.65 38.94
C LEU A 77 0.69 8.87 37.63
N THR A 78 0.18 8.38 36.50
CA THR A 78 0.80 8.60 35.18
C THR A 78 0.74 10.06 34.72
N ARG A 79 -0.09 10.90 35.34
CA ARG A 79 -0.20 12.34 35.05
C ARG A 79 0.60 13.22 36.01
N ILE A 80 0.88 12.74 37.22
CA ILE A 80 1.58 13.53 38.25
C ILE A 80 3.08 13.23 38.27
N SER A 81 3.47 11.97 38.10
CA SER A 81 4.86 11.54 38.30
C SER A 81 5.36 10.48 37.34
N GLY A 82 4.48 9.86 36.54
CA GLY A 82 4.80 8.60 35.87
C GLY A 82 4.88 7.43 36.86
N ILE A 83 5.09 6.24 36.33
CA ILE A 83 5.26 4.97 37.03
C ILE A 83 6.54 4.31 36.50
N SER A 84 7.67 4.68 37.09
CA SER A 84 9.04 4.30 36.69
C SER A 84 9.39 2.81 36.64
N TRP A 85 8.49 1.92 37.06
CA TRP A 85 8.68 0.47 37.06
C TRP A 85 7.71 -0.25 36.12
N ILE A 86 6.96 0.51 35.31
CA ILE A 86 6.11 -0.01 34.24
C ILE A 86 6.62 0.59 32.94
N ASP A 87 7.21 -0.27 32.11
CA ASP A 87 7.66 0.09 30.77
C ASP A 87 6.50 0.75 30.00
N GLY A 88 6.73 1.97 29.50
CA GLY A 88 5.76 2.78 28.78
C GLY A 88 4.97 3.78 29.63
N LEU A 89 5.24 3.91 30.93
CA LEU A 89 4.58 4.87 31.84
C LEU A 89 5.56 5.68 32.70
N GLU A 90 6.86 5.62 32.45
CA GLU A 90 7.92 6.10 33.34
C GLU A 90 7.94 7.62 33.51
N VAL A 91 7.44 8.35 32.52
CA VAL A 91 7.39 9.81 32.48
C VAL A 91 5.95 10.29 32.67
N ALA A 92 5.77 11.41 33.34
CA ALA A 92 4.45 12.03 33.48
C ALA A 92 3.98 12.57 32.12
N GLU A 93 2.84 12.10 31.63
CA GLU A 93 2.31 12.52 30.32
C GLU A 93 1.12 13.49 30.49
N SER A 94 0.77 14.19 29.40
CA SER A 94 -0.45 15.02 29.38
C SER A 94 -1.72 14.16 29.27
N PRO A 95 -2.85 14.57 29.90
CA PRO A 95 -4.13 13.86 29.76
C PRO A 95 -4.60 13.83 28.30
N GLN A 96 -4.80 12.63 27.77
CA GLN A 96 -5.36 12.42 26.44
C GLN A 96 -6.87 12.24 26.51
N TRP A 97 -7.54 12.49 25.40
CA TRP A 97 -9.00 12.47 25.36
C TRP A 97 -9.58 11.10 25.74
N ALA A 98 -9.02 10.02 25.19
CA ALA A 98 -9.48 8.65 25.44
C ALA A 98 -9.20 8.18 26.87
N ASP A 99 -8.01 8.47 27.40
CA ASP A 99 -7.63 8.11 28.77
C ASP A 99 -8.47 8.85 29.82
N SER A 100 -8.84 10.11 29.53
CA SER A 100 -9.57 10.97 30.46
C SER A 100 -11.05 10.58 30.52
N ILE A 101 -11.62 10.15 29.38
CA ILE A 101 -12.95 9.54 29.36
C ILE A 101 -12.95 8.20 30.10
N CYS A 102 -11.94 7.35 29.89
CA CYS A 102 -11.81 6.09 30.60
C CYS A 102 -11.74 6.29 32.13
N ALA A 103 -10.85 7.19 32.58
CA ALA A 103 -10.69 7.55 33.98
C ALA A 103 -11.97 8.19 34.56
N GLY A 104 -12.65 9.06 33.80
CA GLY A 104 -13.92 9.65 34.21
C GLY A 104 -15.03 8.61 34.42
N LEU A 105 -15.16 7.64 33.52
CA LEU A 105 -16.10 6.52 33.65
C LEU A 105 -15.73 5.62 34.85
N GLY A 106 -14.43 5.35 35.05
CA GLY A 106 -13.92 4.66 36.23
C GLY A 106 -14.27 5.39 37.54
N ALA A 107 -14.13 6.72 37.57
CA ALA A 107 -14.47 7.53 38.74
C ALA A 107 -15.97 7.48 39.05
N VAL A 108 -16.83 7.57 38.03
CA VAL A 108 -18.29 7.39 38.19
C VAL A 108 -18.61 6.00 38.75
N ALA A 109 -17.96 4.95 38.24
CA ALA A 109 -18.16 3.58 38.72
C ALA A 109 -17.73 3.42 40.19
N ALA A 110 -16.52 3.88 40.54
CA ALA A 110 -15.96 3.76 41.88
C ALA A 110 -16.76 4.55 42.92
N THR A 111 -17.10 5.81 42.64
CA THR A 111 -17.85 6.68 43.57
C THR A 111 -19.28 6.21 43.77
N THR A 112 -19.95 5.75 42.71
CA THR A 112 -21.32 5.22 42.80
C THR A 112 -21.35 3.89 43.55
N ALA A 113 -20.36 3.01 43.33
CA ALA A 113 -20.21 1.77 44.09
C ALA A 113 -19.91 2.05 45.58
N LEU A 114 -19.06 3.04 45.88
CA LEU A 114 -18.76 3.44 47.25
C LEU A 114 -20.00 4.02 47.95
N ALA A 115 -20.76 4.87 47.27
CA ALA A 115 -22.03 5.38 47.79
C ALA A 115 -23.02 4.24 48.06
N ALA A 116 -23.09 3.23 47.20
CA ALA A 116 -23.92 2.04 47.40
C ALA A 116 -23.54 1.20 48.63
N VAL A 117 -22.23 1.13 48.97
CA VAL A 117 -21.74 0.50 50.20
C VAL A 117 -22.14 1.31 51.42
N LEU A 118 -21.94 2.62 51.39
CA LEU A 118 -22.17 3.51 52.55
C LEU A 118 -23.66 3.72 52.86
N ILE A 119 -24.50 3.83 51.83
CA ILE A 119 -25.95 4.13 51.97
C ILE A 119 -26.75 2.87 52.33
N GLY A 120 -26.27 1.69 51.92
CA GLY A 120 -26.95 0.42 52.09
C GLY A 120 -28.20 0.28 51.21
N SER A 121 -28.91 -0.84 51.37
CA SER A 121 -30.10 -1.13 50.56
C SER A 121 -31.29 -0.28 50.97
N ARG A 122 -31.97 0.36 50.01
CA ARG A 122 -33.18 1.16 50.24
C ARG A 122 -34.31 0.79 49.26
N PRO A 123 -35.58 1.03 49.60
CA PRO A 123 -36.68 0.88 48.65
C PRO A 123 -36.58 1.99 47.60
N LEU A 124 -36.27 1.60 46.35
CA LEU A 124 -36.08 2.53 45.22
C LEU A 124 -36.96 2.15 44.03
N PRO A 125 -37.43 3.13 43.24
CA PRO A 125 -38.14 2.87 41.99
C PRO A 125 -37.20 2.24 40.94
N SER A 126 -37.79 1.61 39.92
CA SER A 126 -37.02 1.12 38.78
C SER A 126 -36.45 2.29 37.96
N VAL A 127 -35.16 2.22 37.67
CA VAL A 127 -34.46 3.21 36.83
C VAL A 127 -34.44 2.70 35.39
N ARG A 128 -34.74 3.57 34.42
CA ARG A 128 -34.57 3.27 32.99
C ARG A 128 -33.10 3.34 32.63
N LEU A 129 -32.50 2.20 32.28
CA LEU A 129 -31.07 2.11 31.94
C LEU A 129 -30.73 2.55 30.51
N ALA A 130 -31.72 2.81 29.66
CA ALA A 130 -31.50 3.22 28.28
C ALA A 130 -30.68 4.52 28.18
N TYR A 131 -31.01 5.54 28.97
CA TYR A 131 -30.30 6.82 28.94
C TYR A 131 -28.83 6.74 29.37
N PRO A 132 -28.47 6.13 30.53
CA PRO A 132 -27.06 5.98 30.89
C PRO A 132 -26.30 5.04 29.95
N ALA A 133 -26.95 4.01 29.38
CA ALA A 133 -26.32 3.14 28.40
C ALA A 133 -25.99 3.88 27.08
N VAL A 134 -26.92 4.71 26.58
CA VAL A 134 -26.68 5.56 25.39
C VAL A 134 -25.57 6.57 25.67
N ALA A 135 -25.55 7.20 26.85
CA ALA A 135 -24.48 8.12 27.23
C ALA A 135 -23.10 7.42 27.26
N CYS A 136 -23.02 6.20 27.79
CA CYS A 136 -21.79 5.41 27.76
C CYS A 136 -21.37 5.08 26.32
N ALA A 137 -22.31 4.65 25.47
CA ALA A 137 -22.00 4.32 24.07
C ALA A 137 -21.49 5.53 23.28
N VAL A 138 -22.10 6.71 23.48
CA VAL A 138 -21.69 7.98 22.85
C VAL A 138 -20.29 8.42 23.29
N LEU A 139 -19.86 8.06 24.50
CA LEU A 139 -18.51 8.36 24.98
C LEU A 139 -17.46 7.34 24.53
N VAL A 140 -17.83 6.05 24.49
CA VAL A 140 -16.91 4.96 24.12
C VAL A 140 -16.54 5.01 22.64
N VAL A 141 -17.50 5.23 21.74
CA VAL A 141 -17.24 5.19 20.28
C VAL A 141 -16.20 6.24 19.84
N PRO A 142 -16.31 7.53 20.19
CA PRO A 142 -15.29 8.52 19.85
C PRO A 142 -13.96 8.30 20.58
N ALA A 143 -13.98 7.83 21.83
CA ALA A 143 -12.77 7.52 22.58
C ALA A 143 -11.96 6.39 21.92
N MET A 144 -12.63 5.36 21.40
CA MET A 144 -11.98 4.28 20.65
C MET A 144 -11.50 4.72 19.27
N TRP A 145 -12.25 5.59 18.59
CA TRP A 145 -11.87 6.11 17.27
C TRP A 145 -10.64 7.04 17.33
N THR A 146 -10.61 7.93 18.32
CA THR A 146 -9.51 8.90 18.49
C THR A 146 -8.25 8.26 19.05
N GLY A 147 -8.36 7.21 19.88
CA GLY A 147 -7.21 6.42 20.31
C GLY A 147 -6.45 5.75 19.16
N SER A 148 -7.12 5.47 18.04
CA SER A 148 -6.51 4.84 16.85
C SER A 148 -5.83 5.84 15.89
N SER A 149 -5.95 7.15 16.10
CA SER A 149 -5.55 8.20 15.13
C SER A 149 -4.52 9.20 15.67
N HIS A 150 -3.95 8.95 16.85
CA HIS A 150 -2.93 9.81 17.44
C HIS A 150 -1.75 8.98 17.97
N VAL A 151 -0.56 9.26 17.42
CA VAL A 151 0.73 8.70 17.88
C VAL A 151 1.27 9.60 19.00
N HIS A 152 1.74 9.00 20.09
CA HIS A 152 2.37 9.72 21.18
C HIS A 152 3.74 10.27 20.73
N ASN A 153 3.98 11.56 20.96
CA ASN A 153 5.31 12.14 20.76
C ASN A 153 6.15 11.85 22.01
N HIS A 154 7.16 10.99 21.89
CA HIS A 154 8.06 10.68 23.01
C HIS A 154 9.11 11.79 23.13
N SER A 155 9.31 12.29 24.36
CA SER A 155 10.53 13.05 24.68
C SER A 155 11.58 12.03 25.11
N SER A 156 12.69 11.99 24.39
CA SER A 156 13.83 11.13 24.73
C SER A 156 14.61 11.73 25.90
N VAL A 157 15.05 10.87 26.82
CA VAL A 157 15.90 11.22 27.96
C VAL A 157 17.24 10.55 27.74
N ASP A 158 18.33 11.32 27.76
CA ASP A 158 19.67 10.76 27.57
C ASP A 158 20.10 9.86 28.74
N ALA A 159 21.22 9.17 28.55
CA ALA A 159 21.85 8.32 29.57
C ALA A 159 22.28 9.06 30.86
N ALA A 160 22.13 10.39 30.92
CA ALA A 160 22.39 11.22 32.10
C ALA A 160 21.09 11.67 32.83
N GLY A 161 19.92 11.35 32.30
CA GLY A 161 18.63 11.64 32.93
C GLY A 161 18.07 13.04 32.62
N ASN A 162 18.53 13.71 31.56
CA ASN A 162 18.02 15.01 31.15
C ASN A 162 16.96 14.89 30.04
N VAL A 163 15.88 15.66 30.15
CA VAL A 163 14.81 15.74 29.12
C VAL A 163 15.31 16.59 27.96
N ILE A 164 15.36 16.01 26.75
CA ILE A 164 15.77 16.70 25.52
C ILE A 164 14.52 17.25 24.82
N ASP A 165 14.56 18.55 24.48
CA ASP A 165 13.59 19.22 23.62
C ASP A 165 14.13 19.22 22.19
N GLU A 166 13.61 18.33 21.33
CA GLU A 166 14.08 18.12 19.95
C GLU A 166 13.75 19.29 18.98
N SER A 167 13.25 20.42 19.48
CA SER A 167 13.04 21.63 18.67
C SER A 167 14.27 22.54 18.54
N GLN A 168 15.42 22.15 19.11
CA GLN A 168 16.68 22.90 19.03
C GLN A 168 17.70 22.19 18.10
N PRO A 169 18.34 22.90 17.15
CA PRO A 169 19.38 22.29 16.33
C PRO A 169 20.65 22.03 17.17
N HIS A 170 21.15 20.79 17.15
CA HIS A 170 22.42 20.42 17.78
C HIS A 170 23.47 20.13 16.69
N ASP A 171 24.64 20.76 16.81
CA ASP A 171 25.80 20.57 15.94
C ASP A 171 26.69 19.46 16.53
N HIS A 172 26.90 18.37 15.79
CA HIS A 172 27.74 17.25 16.22
C HIS A 172 28.85 16.96 15.19
N GLY A 173 29.82 17.87 15.11
CA GLY A 173 31.16 17.54 14.64
C GLY A 173 31.89 16.70 15.69
N GLY A 174 31.85 15.37 15.57
CA GLY A 174 32.54 14.46 16.49
C GLY A 174 32.72 13.05 15.93
N ALA A 175 33.55 12.89 14.90
CA ALA A 175 33.95 11.59 14.37
C ALA A 175 34.79 10.79 15.39
N SER A 176 34.41 9.55 15.68
CA SER A 176 35.27 8.60 16.40
C SER A 176 36.24 7.95 15.42
N ALA A 177 37.53 8.25 15.56
CA ALA A 177 38.60 7.64 14.76
C ALA A 177 39.14 6.38 15.45
N VAL A 178 39.22 5.27 14.71
CA VAL A 178 39.97 4.07 15.12
C VAL A 178 41.31 4.08 14.40
N ALA A 179 42.40 4.11 15.17
CA ALA A 179 43.76 4.08 14.62
C ALA A 179 44.19 2.63 14.35
N VAL A 180 44.51 2.32 13.09
CA VAL A 180 45.24 1.11 12.73
C VAL A 180 46.72 1.47 12.54
N VAL A 181 47.61 0.72 13.19
CA VAL A 181 49.05 0.92 13.12
C VAL A 181 49.64 -0.09 12.13
N ASP A 182 50.26 0.39 11.06
CA ASP A 182 50.97 -0.47 10.12
C ASP A 182 52.31 -0.95 10.68
N ILE A 183 52.83 -2.06 10.14
CA ILE A 183 54.03 -2.77 10.63
C ILE A 183 55.31 -1.90 10.54
N ASP A 184 55.31 -0.80 9.80
CA ASP A 184 56.42 0.17 9.74
C ASP A 184 56.32 1.34 10.74
N GLY A 185 55.26 1.37 11.56
CA GLY A 185 55.03 2.41 12.55
C GLY A 185 54.45 3.71 11.98
N SER A 186 54.05 3.76 10.71
CA SER A 186 53.24 4.85 10.18
C SER A 186 51.76 4.68 10.57
N VAL A 187 51.13 5.80 10.94
CA VAL A 187 49.70 5.87 11.23
C VAL A 187 49.04 6.47 9.99
N THR A 188 48.41 5.65 9.17
CA THR A 188 47.51 6.13 8.12
C THR A 188 46.11 6.27 8.70
N VAL A 189 45.66 7.51 8.86
CA VAL A 189 44.25 7.79 9.11
C VAL A 189 43.54 7.65 7.77
N ALA A 190 42.97 6.49 7.50
CA ALA A 190 42.01 6.34 6.41
C ALA A 190 40.68 6.95 6.88
N THR A 191 40.49 8.24 6.63
CA THR A 191 39.15 8.82 6.58
C THR A 191 38.56 8.44 5.24
N ASP A 192 37.75 7.38 5.18
CA ASP A 192 36.77 7.23 4.09
C ASP A 192 35.70 8.31 4.28
N SER A 193 36.08 9.54 4.00
CA SER A 193 35.14 10.65 3.85
C SER A 193 34.53 10.54 2.47
N HIS A 194 33.69 9.53 2.27
CA HIS A 194 32.65 9.60 1.25
C HIS A 194 31.53 10.47 1.83
N PRO A 195 31.07 11.52 1.13
CA PRO A 195 29.98 12.35 1.62
C PRO A 195 28.73 11.48 1.73
N HIS A 196 28.29 11.18 2.96
CA HIS A 196 27.01 10.52 3.19
C HIS A 196 25.90 11.43 2.66
N LEU A 197 25.18 10.96 1.65
CA LEU A 197 24.01 11.64 1.11
C LEU A 197 22.87 11.48 2.13
N ALA A 198 22.31 12.60 2.61
CA ALA A 198 21.33 12.64 3.70
C ALA A 198 19.93 12.07 3.36
N ASN A 199 19.75 11.48 2.16
CA ASN A 199 18.44 11.06 1.67
C ASN A 199 18.42 9.54 1.52
N TRP A 200 17.71 8.85 2.43
CA TRP A 200 17.35 7.44 2.30
C TRP A 200 15.84 7.32 2.03
N PRO A 201 15.42 6.52 1.03
CA PRO A 201 16.23 5.66 0.16
C PRO A 201 17.01 6.42 -0.92
N ARG A 202 18.05 5.79 -1.48
CA ARG A 202 18.88 6.35 -2.55
C ARG A 202 19.17 5.35 -3.66
N ALA A 203 19.49 5.85 -4.85
CA ALA A 203 19.83 5.02 -5.99
C ALA A 203 21.01 4.08 -5.66
N TYR A 204 20.88 2.83 -6.07
CA TYR A 204 21.81 1.75 -5.83
C TYR A 204 22.34 1.21 -7.14
N ASP A 205 23.65 0.99 -7.22
CA ASP A 205 24.30 0.25 -8.31
C ASP A 205 25.37 -0.68 -7.70
N PRO A 206 25.15 -2.01 -7.68
CA PRO A 206 26.12 -2.94 -7.10
C PRO A 206 27.49 -2.89 -7.79
N ALA A 207 27.56 -2.46 -9.06
CA ALA A 207 28.82 -2.31 -9.76
C ALA A 207 29.65 -1.09 -9.29
N ALA A 208 28.99 -0.10 -8.70
CA ALA A 208 29.63 1.09 -8.13
C ALA A 208 30.02 0.93 -6.65
N GLY A 209 29.52 -0.12 -5.99
CA GLY A 209 29.72 -0.40 -4.57
C GLY A 209 28.43 -0.30 -3.76
N ILE A 210 28.46 -0.80 -2.53
CA ILE A 210 27.31 -0.80 -1.61
C ILE A 210 27.44 0.40 -0.66
N ASP A 211 26.65 1.43 -0.88
CA ASP A 211 26.53 2.57 0.02
C ASP A 211 25.17 2.56 0.72
N ILE A 212 25.16 2.08 1.98
CA ILE A 212 23.98 2.03 2.87
C ILE A 212 24.23 2.70 4.22
N GLY A 213 25.38 3.37 4.39
CA GLY A 213 25.74 4.02 5.67
C GLY A 213 25.09 5.38 5.86
N GLY A 214 25.18 5.90 7.08
CA GLY A 214 24.74 7.26 7.43
C GLY A 214 23.21 7.44 7.48
N VAL A 215 22.45 6.35 7.58
CA VAL A 215 21.00 6.38 7.72
C VAL A 215 20.63 6.53 9.19
N GLU A 216 19.81 7.53 9.50
CA GLU A 216 19.36 7.82 10.87
C GLU A 216 18.62 6.61 11.47
N GLY A 217 18.89 6.31 12.75
CA GLY A 217 18.27 5.20 13.47
C GLY A 217 18.82 3.81 13.16
N VAL A 218 19.84 3.69 12.29
CA VAL A 218 20.48 2.40 11.96
C VAL A 218 21.71 2.18 12.84
N SER A 219 21.77 1.03 13.53
CA SER A 219 22.96 0.63 14.29
C SER A 219 24.07 0.10 13.37
N ALA A 220 25.32 0.12 13.83
CA ALA A 220 26.44 -0.45 13.08
C ALA A 220 26.25 -1.95 12.80
N GLU A 221 25.66 -2.69 13.74
CA GLU A 221 25.35 -4.12 13.56
C GLU A 221 24.21 -4.35 12.56
N GLN A 222 23.22 -3.44 12.51
CA GLN A 222 22.16 -3.48 11.51
C GLN A 222 22.69 -3.19 10.10
N GLU A 223 23.54 -2.17 9.96
CA GLU A 223 24.21 -1.85 8.70
C GLU A 223 25.05 -3.05 8.21
N GLU A 224 25.84 -3.65 9.10
CA GLU A 224 26.68 -4.80 8.76
C GLU A 224 25.85 -6.02 8.32
N ARG A 225 24.76 -6.35 9.03
CA ARG A 225 23.87 -7.44 8.62
C ARG A 225 23.20 -7.17 7.27
N ALA A 226 22.75 -5.94 7.04
CA ALA A 226 22.14 -5.54 5.78
C ALA A 226 23.15 -5.61 4.62
N ARG A 227 24.38 -5.15 4.84
CA ARG A 227 25.49 -5.24 3.88
C ARG A 227 25.80 -6.68 3.53
N GLN A 228 25.97 -7.55 4.53
CA GLN A 228 26.24 -8.96 4.32
C GLN A 228 25.10 -9.63 3.54
N LEU A 229 23.84 -9.31 3.86
CA LEU A 229 22.69 -9.84 3.11
C LEU A 229 22.75 -9.45 1.63
N ILE A 230 23.11 -8.19 1.31
CA ILE A 230 23.27 -7.74 -0.09
C ILE A 230 24.41 -8.49 -0.78
N GLU A 231 25.57 -8.58 -0.13
CA GLU A 231 26.77 -9.24 -0.67
C GLU A 231 26.54 -10.73 -0.93
N ASP A 232 25.98 -11.45 0.05
CA ASP A 232 25.62 -12.86 -0.08
C ASP A 232 24.58 -13.07 -1.18
N THR A 233 23.61 -12.15 -1.30
CA THR A 233 22.60 -12.19 -2.37
C THR A 233 23.25 -12.00 -3.74
N LEU A 234 24.15 -11.03 -3.91
CA LEU A 234 24.91 -10.80 -5.14
C LEU A 234 25.76 -12.02 -5.54
N GLU A 235 26.39 -12.68 -4.57
CA GLU A 235 27.20 -13.88 -4.81
C GLU A 235 26.34 -15.10 -5.20
N MET A 236 25.26 -15.35 -4.45
CA MET A 236 24.56 -16.64 -4.52
C MET A 236 23.44 -16.68 -5.56
N LEU A 237 22.68 -15.60 -5.76
CA LEU A 237 21.53 -15.61 -6.67
C LEU A 237 21.85 -15.96 -8.13
N PRO A 238 23.00 -15.55 -8.72
CA PRO A 238 23.32 -15.86 -10.11
C PRO A 238 23.24 -17.36 -10.48
N LYS A 239 23.29 -18.28 -9.50
CA LYS A 239 23.05 -19.71 -9.72
C LYS A 239 21.66 -20.03 -10.30
N TRP A 240 20.68 -19.13 -10.14
CA TRP A 240 19.34 -19.22 -10.72
C TRP A 240 19.11 -18.19 -11.82
N ALA A 241 20.15 -17.63 -12.44
CA ALA A 241 19.98 -16.61 -13.48
C ALA A 241 19.16 -17.11 -14.69
N LYS A 242 19.20 -18.42 -14.97
CA LYS A 242 18.37 -19.05 -16.00
C LYS A 242 17.01 -19.45 -15.43
N TYR A 243 15.97 -18.89 -16.03
CA TYR A 243 14.58 -19.13 -15.64
C TYR A 243 14.22 -20.63 -15.57
N ASP A 244 14.56 -21.41 -16.60
CA ASP A 244 14.25 -22.83 -16.66
C ASP A 244 14.95 -23.65 -15.57
N ASP A 245 16.15 -23.24 -15.14
CA ASP A 245 16.88 -23.90 -14.06
C ASP A 245 16.17 -23.68 -12.71
N ALA A 246 15.60 -22.49 -12.48
CA ALA A 246 14.80 -22.22 -11.29
C ALA A 246 13.50 -23.06 -11.31
N VAL A 247 12.78 -23.06 -12.43
CA VAL A 247 11.54 -23.87 -12.59
C VAL A 247 11.81 -25.36 -12.37
N ALA A 248 12.90 -25.89 -12.95
CA ALA A 248 13.31 -27.28 -12.76
C ALA A 248 13.63 -27.63 -11.29
N GLN A 249 14.01 -26.63 -10.48
CA GLN A 249 14.30 -26.79 -9.05
C GLN A 249 13.07 -26.52 -8.14
N GLY A 250 11.89 -26.35 -8.73
CA GLY A 250 10.62 -26.28 -8.01
C GLY A 250 10.13 -24.87 -7.68
N TRP A 251 10.74 -23.84 -8.27
CA TRP A 251 10.20 -22.49 -8.23
C TRP A 251 9.03 -22.34 -9.20
N VAL A 252 7.96 -21.70 -8.73
CA VAL A 252 6.69 -21.60 -9.45
C VAL A 252 6.30 -20.13 -9.54
N SER A 253 6.34 -19.59 -10.76
CA SER A 253 5.72 -18.32 -11.15
C SER A 253 4.31 -18.16 -10.61
N ILE A 254 4.02 -16.94 -10.17
CA ILE A 254 2.69 -16.51 -9.75
C ILE A 254 1.95 -15.74 -10.85
N GLY A 255 2.49 -15.65 -12.06
CA GLY A 255 1.81 -15.06 -13.23
C GLY A 255 1.63 -13.54 -13.15
N ASP A 256 2.57 -12.84 -12.50
CA ASP A 256 2.53 -11.41 -12.29
C ASP A 256 3.49 -10.63 -13.18
N GLU A 257 3.99 -11.24 -14.27
CA GLU A 257 4.85 -10.59 -15.26
C GLU A 257 4.21 -9.35 -15.89
N SER A 258 2.88 -9.22 -15.79
CA SER A 258 2.13 -8.03 -16.15
C SER A 258 2.45 -6.82 -15.26
N THR A 259 3.32 -6.93 -14.25
CA THR A 259 3.92 -5.80 -13.52
C THR A 259 5.27 -5.36 -14.11
N GLY A 260 5.79 -6.08 -15.10
CA GLY A 260 7.15 -5.91 -15.63
C GLY A 260 8.19 -6.75 -14.88
N TYR A 261 7.76 -7.40 -13.81
CA TYR A 261 8.55 -8.35 -13.03
C TYR A 261 7.73 -9.60 -12.77
N GLU A 262 8.36 -10.76 -12.78
CA GLU A 262 7.73 -12.04 -12.51
C GLU A 262 8.34 -12.65 -11.27
N HIS A 263 7.51 -12.95 -10.27
CA HIS A 263 7.94 -13.67 -9.09
C HIS A 263 7.74 -15.16 -9.28
N LEU A 264 8.81 -15.90 -9.09
CA LEU A 264 8.80 -17.33 -8.94
C LEU A 264 8.90 -17.65 -7.46
N VAL A 265 7.92 -18.34 -6.91
CA VAL A 265 7.84 -18.68 -5.48
C VAL A 265 8.12 -20.16 -5.27
N ASN A 266 8.91 -20.51 -4.25
CA ASN A 266 9.15 -21.88 -3.84
C ASN A 266 8.51 -22.16 -2.47
N ARG A 267 7.32 -22.77 -2.49
CA ARG A 267 6.52 -23.03 -1.28
C ARG A 267 7.22 -23.90 -0.24
N ARG A 268 8.22 -24.70 -0.64
CA ARG A 268 9.00 -25.51 0.30
C ARG A 268 9.92 -24.63 1.17
N LEU A 269 10.42 -23.53 0.61
CA LEU A 269 11.35 -22.64 1.29
C LEU A 269 10.63 -21.72 2.25
N ILE A 270 9.39 -21.29 1.94
CA ILE A 270 8.54 -20.48 2.84
C ILE A 270 8.40 -21.08 4.26
N VAL A 271 8.46 -22.41 4.37
CA VAL A 271 8.26 -23.14 5.62
C VAL A 271 9.50 -23.89 6.10
N ASP A 272 10.67 -23.61 5.54
CA ASP A 272 11.91 -24.28 5.94
C ASP A 272 12.57 -23.68 7.19
N GLY A 273 12.03 -22.55 7.67
CA GLY A 273 12.45 -21.88 8.89
C GLY A 273 13.73 -21.05 8.74
N LYS A 274 14.24 -20.90 7.52
CA LYS A 274 15.34 -19.98 7.22
C LYS A 274 14.79 -18.57 7.12
N PHE A 275 15.59 -17.60 7.57
CA PHE A 275 15.20 -16.19 7.59
C PHE A 275 16.31 -15.40 6.92
N LEU A 276 15.98 -14.67 5.84
CA LEU A 276 16.92 -13.87 5.06
C LEU A 276 18.18 -14.67 4.67
N ASP A 277 18.02 -15.88 4.13
CA ASP A 277 19.11 -16.78 3.70
C ASP A 277 19.22 -16.82 2.16
N PRO A 278 20.20 -16.13 1.54
CA PRO A 278 20.36 -16.11 0.08
C PRO A 278 20.67 -17.47 -0.56
N SER A 279 21.06 -18.46 0.25
CA SER A 279 21.22 -19.83 -0.24
C SER A 279 19.89 -20.52 -0.54
N ALA A 280 18.78 -20.02 0.02
CA ALA A 280 17.43 -20.57 -0.07
C ALA A 280 16.33 -19.48 -0.03
N PRO A 281 16.29 -18.52 -0.99
CA PRO A 281 15.28 -17.48 -1.00
C PRO A 281 13.90 -18.03 -1.35
N GLU A 282 12.87 -17.55 -0.66
CA GLU A 282 11.49 -18.00 -0.85
C GLU A 282 10.93 -17.62 -2.22
N SER A 283 11.43 -16.53 -2.81
CA SER A 283 11.06 -16.07 -4.13
C SER A 283 12.24 -15.49 -4.92
N LEU A 284 12.22 -15.74 -6.22
CA LEU A 284 13.13 -15.18 -7.22
C LEU A 284 12.34 -14.20 -8.10
N VAL A 285 12.91 -13.03 -8.37
CA VAL A 285 12.24 -11.98 -9.14
C VAL A 285 12.99 -11.74 -10.44
N TYR A 286 12.27 -11.91 -11.55
CA TYR A 286 12.79 -11.73 -12.89
C TYR A 286 12.17 -10.49 -13.53
N LYS A 287 12.99 -9.59 -14.08
CA LYS A 287 12.49 -8.58 -15.02
C LYS A 287 11.94 -9.28 -16.27
N ALA A 288 10.69 -8.98 -16.60
CA ALA A 288 9.97 -9.53 -17.74
C ALA A 288 10.00 -8.53 -18.91
N GLU A 289 10.60 -8.94 -20.03
CA GLU A 289 10.66 -8.17 -21.28
C GLU A 289 10.28 -9.11 -22.43
N GLY A 290 9.00 -9.10 -22.80
CA GLY A 290 8.40 -10.08 -23.71
C GLY A 290 8.53 -11.51 -23.17
N THR A 291 9.26 -12.37 -23.87
CA THR A 291 9.59 -13.74 -23.42
C THR A 291 10.91 -13.81 -22.66
N LYS A 292 11.69 -12.72 -22.63
CA LYS A 292 12.96 -12.67 -21.91
C LYS A 292 12.69 -12.52 -20.42
N ARG A 293 13.47 -13.24 -19.62
CA ARG A 293 13.47 -13.20 -18.16
C ARG A 293 14.89 -12.98 -17.68
N THR A 294 15.09 -11.89 -16.94
CA THR A 294 16.40 -11.52 -16.39
C THR A 294 16.28 -11.52 -14.87
N LEU A 295 17.02 -12.38 -14.16
CA LEU A 295 17.02 -12.36 -12.69
C LEU A 295 17.58 -11.02 -12.20
N VAL A 296 16.82 -10.33 -11.35
CA VAL A 296 17.16 -8.97 -10.87
C VAL A 296 17.08 -8.82 -9.36
N SER A 297 16.34 -9.69 -8.66
CA SER A 297 16.19 -9.61 -7.20
C SER A 297 15.82 -10.97 -6.61
N ALA A 298 16.09 -11.16 -5.32
CA ALA A 298 15.35 -12.10 -4.49
C ALA A 298 14.22 -11.35 -3.78
N MET A 299 13.17 -12.06 -3.39
CA MET A 299 12.21 -11.59 -2.41
C MET A 299 12.18 -12.61 -1.28
N PHE A 300 12.60 -12.17 -0.10
CA PHE A 300 12.58 -12.98 1.10
C PHE A 300 11.24 -12.82 1.81
N MET A 301 10.77 -13.90 2.39
CA MET A 301 9.51 -13.92 3.16
C MET A 301 9.80 -14.25 4.61
N ALA A 302 9.18 -13.53 5.54
CA ALA A 302 9.24 -13.87 6.95
C ALA A 302 8.56 -15.22 7.23
N ASN A 303 8.87 -15.80 8.40
CA ASN A 303 8.21 -17.02 8.84
C ASN A 303 6.69 -16.82 8.93
N VAL A 304 5.93 -17.86 8.58
CA VAL A 304 4.46 -17.83 8.65
C VAL A 304 4.00 -17.49 10.06
N GLY A 305 3.17 -16.44 10.19
CA GLY A 305 2.63 -15.97 11.46
C GLY A 305 3.43 -14.85 12.12
N VAL A 306 4.58 -14.47 11.57
CA VAL A 306 5.26 -13.22 11.90
C VAL A 306 4.44 -12.07 11.31
N ALA A 307 4.00 -11.15 12.16
CA ALA A 307 3.26 -9.97 11.74
C ALA A 307 4.21 -8.93 11.12
N ILE A 308 3.70 -8.04 10.28
CA ILE A 308 4.51 -7.01 9.60
C ILE A 308 5.17 -6.04 10.59
N ASP A 309 4.56 -5.83 11.75
CA ASP A 309 5.01 -4.98 12.85
C ASP A 309 5.87 -5.74 13.87
N ASP A 310 6.21 -7.01 13.62
CA ASP A 310 7.03 -7.80 14.53
C ASP A 310 8.45 -7.19 14.63
N PRO A 311 8.94 -6.87 15.85
CA PRO A 311 10.24 -6.23 16.04
C PRO A 311 11.41 -7.02 15.45
N THR A 312 11.29 -8.35 15.30
CA THR A 312 12.34 -9.16 14.70
C THR A 312 12.63 -8.82 13.24
N LEU A 313 11.66 -8.23 12.54
CA LEU A 313 11.79 -7.76 11.16
C LEU A 313 12.62 -6.48 11.09
N THR A 314 12.32 -5.51 11.95
CA THR A 314 13.04 -4.22 12.02
C THR A 314 14.38 -4.35 12.72
N ASP A 315 14.54 -5.28 13.68
CA ASP A 315 15.79 -5.53 14.38
C ASP A 315 16.93 -5.93 13.42
N PHE A 316 16.63 -6.59 12.30
CA PHE A 316 17.65 -7.09 11.38
C PHE A 316 18.48 -5.96 10.76
N ALA A 317 17.84 -4.93 10.20
CA ALA A 317 18.49 -3.86 9.44
C ALA A 317 17.98 -2.44 9.77
N GLY A 318 17.08 -2.30 10.74
CA GLY A 318 16.50 -1.02 11.13
C GLY A 318 15.84 -0.30 9.95
N PRO A 319 15.93 1.04 9.90
CA PRO A 319 15.41 1.86 8.81
C PRO A 319 15.98 1.61 7.41
N LEU A 320 17.00 0.74 7.25
CA LEU A 320 17.50 0.34 5.92
C LEU A 320 16.49 -0.53 5.16
N MET A 321 15.72 -1.35 5.86
CA MET A 321 14.78 -2.29 5.24
C MET A 321 13.36 -1.95 5.67
N GLN A 322 12.50 -1.73 4.68
CA GLN A 322 11.06 -1.64 4.91
C GLN A 322 10.41 -2.93 4.42
N TRP A 323 9.68 -3.58 5.33
CA TRP A 323 8.89 -4.77 5.02
C TRP A 323 7.50 -4.37 4.50
N HIS A 324 6.94 -5.18 3.60
CA HIS A 324 5.57 -5.03 3.12
C HIS A 324 4.84 -6.38 3.07
N VAL A 325 3.51 -6.35 2.98
CA VAL A 325 2.65 -7.53 2.83
C VAL A 325 1.74 -7.42 1.62
N HIS A 326 1.31 -8.58 1.14
CA HIS A 326 0.31 -8.74 0.08
C HIS A 326 -0.92 -9.49 0.60
N ASP A 327 -1.70 -8.82 1.43
CA ASP A 327 -2.99 -9.29 1.95
C ASP A 327 -4.19 -8.81 1.12
N ASN A 328 -3.91 -8.21 -0.05
CA ASN A 328 -4.88 -7.75 -1.05
C ASN A 328 -4.81 -8.53 -2.38
N LEU A 329 -3.88 -9.48 -2.54
CA LEU A 329 -3.72 -10.22 -3.80
C LEU A 329 -4.82 -11.27 -3.99
N CYS A 330 -5.46 -11.20 -5.15
CA CYS A 330 -6.48 -12.14 -5.59
C CYS A 330 -5.85 -13.15 -6.56
N PHE A 331 -6.16 -14.43 -6.36
CA PHE A 331 -5.61 -15.53 -7.14
C PHE A 331 -6.72 -16.29 -7.85
N ARG A 332 -6.42 -16.79 -9.05
CA ARG A 332 -7.25 -17.75 -9.79
C ARG A 332 -6.38 -18.89 -10.31
N ASN A 333 -7.00 -20.02 -10.63
CA ASN A 333 -6.29 -21.08 -11.33
C ASN A 333 -6.33 -20.81 -12.83
N ASN A 334 -5.17 -20.79 -13.49
CA ASN A 334 -5.10 -20.70 -14.94
C ASN A 334 -5.50 -22.03 -15.60
N ALA A 335 -5.45 -22.10 -16.94
CA ALA A 335 -5.89 -23.26 -17.72
C ALA A 335 -5.15 -24.56 -17.37
N GLN A 336 -3.91 -24.46 -16.88
CA GLN A 336 -3.07 -25.57 -16.46
C GLN A 336 -3.29 -25.94 -14.97
N GLY A 337 -4.23 -25.28 -14.28
CA GLY A 337 -4.54 -25.51 -12.87
C GLY A 337 -3.56 -24.84 -11.89
N ARG A 338 -2.70 -23.92 -12.36
CA ARG A 338 -1.74 -23.19 -11.55
C ARG A 338 -2.40 -21.96 -10.94
N SER A 339 -2.20 -21.76 -9.64
CA SER A 339 -2.63 -20.56 -8.94
C SER A 339 -1.75 -19.37 -9.37
N VAL A 340 -2.37 -18.38 -10.03
CA VAL A 340 -1.74 -17.16 -10.54
C VAL A 340 -2.46 -15.93 -9.99
N VAL A 341 -1.75 -14.81 -9.88
CA VAL A 341 -2.30 -13.51 -9.50
C VAL A 341 -3.27 -13.07 -10.60
N ALA A 342 -4.51 -12.80 -10.20
CA ALA A 342 -5.57 -12.29 -11.06
C ALA A 342 -5.74 -10.77 -10.93
N GLY A 343 -5.12 -10.16 -9.91
CA GLY A 343 -5.23 -8.74 -9.59
C GLY A 343 -5.27 -8.51 -8.08
N VAL A 344 -5.71 -7.32 -7.68
CA VAL A 344 -5.86 -6.90 -6.29
C VAL A 344 -7.33 -6.69 -5.92
N LEU A 345 -7.61 -6.56 -4.61
CA LEU A 345 -8.90 -6.08 -4.13
C LEU A 345 -9.21 -4.68 -4.68
N ASN A 346 -10.43 -4.49 -5.19
CA ASN A 346 -10.93 -3.16 -5.53
C ASN A 346 -11.26 -2.33 -4.28
N ALA A 347 -11.68 -1.07 -4.47
CA ALA A 347 -12.09 -0.16 -3.39
C ALA A 347 -13.20 -0.72 -2.46
N ASN A 348 -14.01 -1.68 -2.93
CA ASN A 348 -15.06 -2.34 -2.15
C ASN A 348 -14.56 -3.63 -1.45
N GLY A 349 -13.27 -3.94 -1.52
CA GLY A 349 -12.69 -5.16 -0.94
C GLY A 349 -13.10 -6.43 -1.69
N GLN A 350 -13.38 -6.35 -2.99
CA GLN A 350 -13.77 -7.48 -3.82
C GLN A 350 -12.66 -7.87 -4.80
N CYS A 351 -12.48 -9.17 -4.99
CA CYS A 351 -11.56 -9.70 -5.98
C CYS A 351 -12.15 -9.65 -7.40
N PRO A 352 -11.29 -9.60 -8.44
CA PRO A 352 -11.71 -9.74 -9.83
C PRO A 352 -12.56 -11.01 -10.06
N PRO A 353 -13.52 -10.99 -11.00
CA PRO A 353 -14.35 -12.15 -11.32
C PRO A 353 -13.56 -13.45 -11.49
N GLY A 354 -14.04 -14.53 -10.87
CA GLY A 354 -13.41 -15.85 -10.95
C GLY A 354 -12.12 -16.01 -10.13
N SER A 355 -11.74 -15.02 -9.33
CA SER A 355 -10.61 -15.08 -8.41
C SER A 355 -11.04 -14.99 -6.95
N ALA A 356 -10.15 -15.35 -6.03
CA ALA A 356 -10.37 -15.29 -4.59
C ALA A 356 -9.14 -14.73 -3.88
N LEU A 357 -9.35 -14.09 -2.73
CA LEU A 357 -8.27 -13.53 -1.93
C LEU A 357 -7.35 -14.68 -1.48
N GLY A 358 -6.07 -14.62 -1.86
CA GLY A 358 -5.09 -15.66 -1.55
C GLY A 358 -4.16 -15.31 -0.39
N GLY A 359 -4.28 -14.10 0.17
CA GLY A 359 -3.33 -13.53 1.12
C GLY A 359 -3.21 -14.31 2.43
N ILE A 360 -2.01 -14.86 2.65
CA ILE A 360 -1.51 -15.31 3.97
C ILE A 360 -0.81 -14.17 4.74
N GLY A 361 -0.73 -12.96 4.15
CA GLY A 361 -0.24 -11.76 4.83
C GLY A 361 1.21 -11.86 5.32
N ILE A 362 2.05 -12.64 4.63
CA ILE A 362 3.45 -12.83 5.04
C ILE A 362 4.24 -11.57 4.70
N ALA A 363 5.00 -11.04 5.67
CA ALA A 363 5.88 -9.91 5.47
C ALA A 363 7.04 -10.29 4.54
N MET A 364 7.36 -9.40 3.60
CA MET A 364 8.34 -9.64 2.55
C MET A 364 9.25 -8.43 2.37
N VAL A 365 10.45 -8.69 1.84
CA VAL A 365 11.41 -7.66 1.45
C VAL A 365 12.20 -8.13 0.24
N HIS A 366 12.45 -7.22 -0.69
CA HIS A 366 13.26 -7.48 -1.88
C HIS A 366 14.72 -7.17 -1.62
N VAL A 367 15.63 -7.87 -2.30
CA VAL A 367 17.07 -7.57 -2.32
C VAL A 367 17.57 -7.62 -3.75
N TRP A 368 17.86 -6.45 -4.31
CA TRP A 368 18.23 -6.27 -5.71
C TRP A 368 19.69 -6.65 -5.99
N ILE A 369 19.91 -7.42 -7.06
CA ILE A 369 21.25 -7.76 -7.58
C ILE A 369 21.62 -6.94 -8.82
N THR A 370 20.77 -6.00 -9.21
CA THR A 370 20.99 -5.02 -10.28
C THR A 370 20.76 -3.61 -9.77
N ALA A 371 21.19 -2.61 -10.54
CA ALA A 371 20.94 -1.22 -10.18
C ALA A 371 19.44 -0.95 -10.02
N HIS A 372 19.08 -0.22 -8.97
CA HIS A 372 17.70 0.14 -8.65
C HIS A 372 17.63 1.59 -8.17
N PRO A 373 16.73 2.42 -8.73
CA PRO A 373 16.68 3.86 -8.40
C PRO A 373 16.26 4.14 -6.95
N CYS A 374 15.55 3.23 -6.31
CA CYS A 374 15.04 3.39 -4.94
C CYS A 374 15.85 2.59 -3.89
N GLY A 375 17.04 2.09 -4.25
CA GLY A 375 17.91 1.40 -3.31
C GLY A 375 17.86 -0.12 -3.37
N PRO A 376 18.73 -0.80 -2.58
CA PRO A 376 18.92 -2.25 -2.66
C PRO A 376 17.76 -3.05 -2.07
N PHE A 377 16.92 -2.44 -1.22
CA PHE A 377 15.78 -3.07 -0.54
C PHE A 377 14.42 -2.59 -1.04
N ALA A 378 14.40 -1.94 -2.20
CA ALA A 378 13.17 -1.37 -2.74
C ALA A 378 12.13 -2.45 -3.07
N ALA A 379 10.88 -2.19 -2.73
CA ALA A 379 9.76 -2.97 -3.24
C ALA A 379 9.59 -2.71 -4.74
N LEU A 380 8.69 -3.47 -5.36
CA LEU A 380 8.19 -3.10 -6.67
C LEU A 380 7.33 -1.85 -6.56
N GLU A 381 7.16 -1.12 -7.66
CA GLU A 381 6.31 0.06 -7.69
C GLU A 381 4.88 -0.31 -8.12
N GLY A 382 3.90 0.55 -7.79
CA GLY A 382 2.49 0.34 -8.16
C GLY A 382 1.86 -0.85 -7.43
N GLU A 383 1.14 -1.73 -8.15
CA GLU A 383 0.45 -2.90 -7.55
C GLU A 383 1.40 -3.87 -6.85
N GLY A 384 2.65 -3.94 -7.33
CA GLY A 384 3.67 -4.82 -6.77
C GLY A 384 4.26 -4.30 -5.45
N ALA A 385 3.98 -3.06 -5.05
CA ALA A 385 4.55 -2.47 -3.84
C ALA A 385 4.09 -3.12 -2.55
N GLY A 386 2.92 -3.76 -2.55
CA GLY A 386 2.30 -4.25 -1.33
C GLY A 386 1.99 -3.13 -0.34
N ARG A 387 1.64 -3.50 0.89
CA ARG A 387 1.32 -2.59 1.99
C ARG A 387 2.39 -2.65 3.07
N ALA A 388 2.90 -1.50 3.48
CA ALA A 388 3.79 -1.36 4.63
C ALA A 388 2.98 -1.01 5.90
N ASP A 389 3.63 -1.12 7.06
CA ASP A 389 3.06 -0.68 8.36
C ASP A 389 3.21 0.84 8.59
N VAL A 390 3.74 1.55 7.60
CA VAL A 390 3.87 3.01 7.57
C VAL A 390 3.10 3.59 6.40
N SER A 391 2.84 4.89 6.41
CA SER A 391 2.19 5.54 5.27
C SER A 391 3.10 5.52 4.03
N ASP A 392 2.52 5.58 2.82
CA ASP A 392 3.30 5.62 1.57
C ASP A 392 4.33 6.76 1.53
N ALA A 393 4.08 7.87 2.24
CA ALA A 393 5.00 9.00 2.34
C ALA A 393 6.22 8.74 3.24
N GLU A 394 6.12 7.76 4.14
CA GLU A 394 7.19 7.40 5.08
C GLU A 394 7.97 6.16 4.62
N ARG A 395 7.44 5.44 3.63
CA ARG A 395 8.03 4.21 3.09
C ARG A 395 9.46 4.43 2.60
N LYS A 396 10.35 3.54 3.01
CA LYS A 396 11.76 3.53 2.61
C LYS A 396 12.09 2.49 1.54
N ASP A 397 11.10 1.71 1.13
CA ASP A 397 11.16 0.74 0.04
C ASP A 397 10.58 1.28 -1.28
N LEU A 398 10.08 2.51 -1.33
CA LEU A 398 9.63 3.18 -2.54
C LEU A 398 10.58 4.31 -2.94
N CYS A 399 10.58 4.69 -4.21
CA CYS A 399 11.29 5.88 -4.63
C CYS A 399 10.72 7.12 -3.94
N ASP A 400 11.61 7.97 -3.42
CA ASP A 400 11.21 9.28 -2.87
C ASP A 400 10.74 10.17 -4.04
N HIS A 401 9.43 10.11 -4.31
CA HIS A 401 8.78 10.99 -5.25
C HIS A 401 8.53 12.31 -4.54
N ASP A 402 9.58 13.12 -4.40
CA ASP A 402 9.42 14.53 -4.07
C ASP A 402 8.40 15.13 -5.05
N HIS A 403 7.19 15.40 -4.57
CA HIS A 403 6.12 16.08 -5.32
C HIS A 403 6.48 17.54 -5.67
N ALA A 404 7.72 17.95 -5.48
CA ALA A 404 8.28 19.19 -5.97
C ALA A 404 9.79 19.03 -6.23
N THR A 405 10.18 18.76 -7.48
CA THR A 405 11.23 19.47 -8.25
C THR A 405 11.77 18.60 -9.39
N MET A 406 11.10 18.64 -10.54
CA MET A 406 11.71 18.32 -11.83
C MET A 406 11.43 19.48 -12.79
N SER A 407 12.22 20.55 -12.68
CA SER A 407 12.42 21.48 -13.79
C SER A 407 13.89 21.43 -14.18
N SER A 408 14.14 20.80 -15.33
CA SER A 408 15.10 21.14 -16.38
C SER A 408 16.35 21.94 -16.00
N GLY A 409 17.51 21.39 -16.35
CA GLY A 409 18.81 22.04 -16.16
C GLY A 409 19.06 23.31 -16.98
N SER A 410 20.31 23.78 -16.77
CA SER A 410 21.12 24.80 -17.44
C SER A 410 21.06 26.27 -16.96
N ASP A 411 22.27 26.69 -16.56
CA ASP A 411 22.93 28.01 -16.62
C ASP A 411 23.01 28.94 -15.40
N ALA A 412 24.23 29.44 -15.25
CA ALA A 412 24.84 30.11 -14.11
C ALA A 412 24.50 31.60 -13.98
N SER A 413 24.58 32.12 -12.73
CA SER A 413 25.38 33.30 -12.32
C SER A 413 24.74 34.11 -11.17
N GLY A 414 25.46 34.26 -10.06
CA GLY A 414 25.51 35.50 -9.26
C GLY A 414 24.46 35.70 -8.14
N PRO A 415 24.76 36.51 -7.11
CA PRO A 415 24.60 36.06 -5.73
C PRO A 415 23.59 36.85 -4.87
N ASN A 416 23.31 36.25 -3.71
CA ASN A 416 22.88 36.89 -2.46
C ASN A 416 21.39 37.28 -2.34
N SER A 417 20.64 36.49 -1.57
CA SER A 417 19.52 36.97 -0.76
C SER A 417 19.21 35.98 0.35
N THR A 418 19.57 36.38 1.58
CA THR A 418 19.05 35.86 2.84
C THR A 418 17.53 36.02 2.86
N GLY A 419 16.79 34.93 2.65
CA GLY A 419 15.34 34.87 2.74
C GLY A 419 14.94 33.78 3.72
N THR A 420 14.41 34.21 4.86
CA THR A 420 13.86 33.40 5.95
C THR A 420 12.85 32.39 5.39
N ALA A 421 13.09 31.10 5.64
CA ALA A 421 12.17 30.02 5.29
C ALA A 421 10.82 30.27 5.98
N THR A 422 9.85 30.72 5.20
CA THR A 422 8.45 30.74 5.61
C THR A 422 7.89 29.39 5.23
N THR A 423 7.32 28.68 6.19
CA THR A 423 6.63 27.39 6.04
C THR A 423 5.77 27.38 4.76
N PRO A 424 5.91 26.39 3.86
CA PRO A 424 5.05 26.32 2.70
C PRO A 424 3.61 26.07 3.15
N ALA A 425 2.69 26.88 2.67
CA ALA A 425 1.26 26.57 2.72
C ALA A 425 1.01 25.24 1.97
N PRO A 426 -0.01 24.45 2.35
CA PRO A 426 -0.34 23.22 1.64
C PRO A 426 -0.67 23.58 0.20
N THR A 427 0.23 23.21 -0.71
CA THR A 427 0.05 23.52 -2.13
C THR A 427 -0.91 22.47 -2.67
N THR A 428 -2.18 22.84 -2.79
CA THR A 428 -3.15 22.11 -3.60
C THR A 428 -2.69 22.17 -5.06
N THR A 429 -1.92 21.18 -5.51
CA THR A 429 -1.58 21.01 -6.92
C THR A 429 -2.89 20.83 -7.69
N ALA A 430 -3.20 21.74 -8.63
CA ALA A 430 -4.40 21.61 -9.45
C ALA A 430 -4.34 20.31 -10.27
N PRO A 431 -5.45 19.56 -10.41
CA PRO A 431 -5.48 18.39 -11.27
C PRO A 431 -5.02 18.75 -12.67
N SER A 432 -4.04 18.02 -13.19
CA SER A 432 -3.52 18.29 -14.52
C SER A 432 -2.99 17.01 -15.15
N TYR A 433 -3.50 16.67 -16.33
CA TYR A 433 -2.86 15.73 -17.24
C TYR A 433 -1.66 16.41 -17.90
N LYS A 434 -0.64 16.84 -17.12
CA LYS A 434 0.61 17.37 -17.70
C LYS A 434 1.37 16.24 -18.39
N ASP A 435 0.88 15.86 -19.55
CA ASP A 435 1.45 14.82 -20.36
C ASP A 435 2.31 15.45 -21.45
N ASN A 436 3.61 15.34 -21.30
CA ASN A 436 4.58 15.79 -22.29
C ASN A 436 5.11 14.62 -23.15
N GLY A 437 4.54 13.42 -23.01
CA GLY A 437 4.97 12.22 -23.72
C GLY A 437 6.21 11.54 -23.13
N SER A 438 6.68 11.97 -21.96
CA SER A 438 7.77 11.27 -21.24
C SER A 438 7.33 9.86 -20.82
N PRO A 439 8.26 8.92 -20.63
CA PRO A 439 7.92 7.58 -20.14
C PRO A 439 7.10 7.64 -18.85
N ARG A 440 7.49 8.45 -17.86
CA ARG A 440 6.70 8.67 -16.64
C ARG A 440 5.86 9.95 -16.74
N ILE A 441 4.71 9.93 -16.06
CA ILE A 441 3.76 11.04 -15.93
C ILE A 441 3.37 11.19 -14.46
N THR A 442 2.96 12.39 -14.04
CA THR A 442 2.32 12.61 -12.73
C THR A 442 0.85 12.99 -12.93
N LEU A 443 -0.04 12.24 -12.30
CA LEU A 443 -1.50 12.33 -12.36
C LEU A 443 -2.09 12.82 -11.02
N ALA A 444 -1.37 13.72 -10.32
CA ALA A 444 -1.75 14.22 -9.01
C ALA A 444 -2.91 15.23 -9.05
N GLY A 445 -3.64 15.32 -7.94
CA GLY A 445 -4.60 16.40 -7.68
C GLY A 445 -6.03 16.15 -8.18
N PHE A 446 -6.34 14.95 -8.71
CA PHE A 446 -7.69 14.61 -9.15
C PHE A 446 -8.62 14.27 -7.97
N PRO A 447 -9.77 14.96 -7.82
CA PRO A 447 -10.70 14.69 -6.74
C PRO A 447 -11.20 13.24 -6.76
N GLY A 448 -11.18 12.60 -5.59
CA GLY A 448 -11.66 11.22 -5.44
C GLY A 448 -10.68 10.13 -5.89
N VAL A 449 -9.47 10.50 -6.33
CA VAL A 449 -8.39 9.57 -6.68
C VAL A 449 -7.47 9.40 -5.47
N SER A 450 -7.32 8.17 -4.99
CA SER A 450 -6.36 7.82 -3.94
C SER A 450 -4.93 7.77 -4.47
N ALA A 451 -3.93 7.89 -3.58
CA ALA A 451 -2.52 7.75 -3.95
C ALA A 451 -2.24 6.40 -4.62
N ALA A 452 -2.84 5.32 -4.12
CA ALA A 452 -2.71 4.00 -4.71
C ALA A 452 -3.31 3.93 -6.13
N GLN A 453 -4.48 4.53 -6.38
CA GLN A 453 -5.05 4.63 -7.74
C GLN A 453 -4.16 5.45 -8.66
N GLN A 454 -3.60 6.55 -8.17
CA GLN A 454 -2.69 7.38 -8.94
C GLN A 454 -1.43 6.59 -9.34
N ALA A 455 -0.77 5.93 -8.39
CA ALA A 455 0.45 5.15 -8.64
C ALA A 455 0.21 4.01 -9.66
N ARG A 456 -0.91 3.28 -9.53
CA ARG A 456 -1.31 2.24 -10.49
C ARG A 456 -1.51 2.78 -11.90
N ALA A 457 -2.20 3.91 -12.02
CA ALA A 457 -2.44 4.56 -13.29
C ALA A 457 -1.13 5.05 -13.93
N GLU A 458 -0.28 5.73 -13.17
CA GLU A 458 1.03 6.22 -13.63
C GLU A 458 1.94 5.07 -14.09
N GLU A 459 1.96 3.96 -13.35
CA GLU A 459 2.78 2.79 -13.68
C GLU A 459 2.27 2.08 -14.94
N LEU A 460 0.95 1.93 -15.11
CA LEU A 460 0.40 1.38 -16.36
C LEU A 460 0.79 2.24 -17.57
N VAL A 461 0.73 3.58 -17.45
CA VAL A 461 1.19 4.49 -18.52
C VAL A 461 2.68 4.30 -18.79
N PHE A 462 3.51 4.27 -17.74
CA PHE A 462 4.95 4.10 -17.87
C PHE A 462 5.32 2.81 -18.59
N ARG A 463 4.74 1.69 -18.17
CA ARG A 463 5.03 0.39 -18.79
C ARG A 463 4.52 0.32 -20.22
N THR A 464 3.33 0.87 -20.49
CA THR A 464 2.80 0.97 -21.85
C THR A 464 3.75 1.77 -22.74
N ARG A 465 4.19 2.95 -22.32
CA ARG A 465 5.13 3.79 -23.09
C ARG A 465 6.47 3.13 -23.33
N THR A 466 6.93 2.32 -22.39
CA THR A 466 8.22 1.63 -22.47
C THR A 466 8.17 0.45 -23.43
N VAL A 467 7.10 -0.36 -23.37
CA VAL A 467 7.00 -1.63 -24.10
C VAL A 467 6.40 -1.45 -25.50
N LEU A 468 5.33 -0.67 -25.63
CA LEU A 468 4.54 -0.59 -26.85
C LEU A 468 5.32 -0.19 -28.12
N PRO A 469 6.41 0.62 -28.07
CA PRO A 469 7.25 0.90 -29.23
C PRO A 469 7.79 -0.35 -29.95
N LYS A 470 7.84 -1.52 -29.30
CA LYS A 470 8.19 -2.79 -29.97
C LYS A 470 7.24 -3.16 -31.11
N PHE A 471 6.00 -2.64 -31.11
CA PHE A 471 4.98 -2.85 -32.13
C PHE A 471 4.84 -1.66 -33.12
N ALA A 472 5.88 -0.85 -33.29
CA ALA A 472 5.82 0.47 -33.95
C ALA A 472 5.18 0.54 -35.36
N THR A 473 5.06 -0.58 -36.08
CA THR A 473 4.52 -0.61 -37.45
C THR A 473 3.43 -1.66 -37.60
N THR A 474 2.54 -1.45 -38.58
CA THR A 474 1.48 -2.39 -38.91
C THR A 474 2.02 -3.75 -39.37
N GLU A 475 3.18 -3.76 -40.03
CA GLU A 475 3.85 -4.99 -40.45
C GLU A 475 4.29 -5.82 -39.24
N ILE A 476 4.86 -5.16 -38.22
CA ILE A 476 5.24 -5.83 -36.96
C ILE A 476 3.99 -6.31 -36.23
N ALA A 477 2.93 -5.50 -36.15
CA ALA A 477 1.67 -5.91 -35.53
C ALA A 477 1.11 -7.18 -36.22
N ILE A 478 1.01 -7.19 -37.54
CA ILE A 478 0.52 -8.35 -38.31
C ILE A 478 1.42 -9.58 -38.08
N ALA A 479 2.74 -9.40 -38.07
CA ALA A 479 3.69 -10.49 -37.80
C ALA A 479 3.53 -11.09 -36.38
N ASN A 480 2.99 -10.32 -35.43
CA ASN A 480 2.69 -10.75 -34.06
C ASN A 480 1.22 -11.20 -33.89
N GLY A 481 0.50 -11.47 -34.99
CA GLY A 481 -0.85 -12.04 -34.95
C GLY A 481 -1.99 -11.05 -34.81
N TYR A 482 -1.71 -9.74 -34.86
CA TYR A 482 -2.75 -8.72 -34.83
C TYR A 482 -3.43 -8.57 -36.19
N THR A 483 -4.75 -8.31 -36.19
CA THR A 483 -5.54 -8.13 -37.40
C THR A 483 -6.34 -6.82 -37.35
N SER A 484 -6.32 -6.04 -38.43
CA SER A 484 -7.10 -4.81 -38.52
C SER A 484 -8.60 -5.10 -38.55
N ILE A 485 -9.36 -4.33 -37.76
CA ILE A 485 -10.83 -4.33 -37.82
C ILE A 485 -11.39 -3.38 -38.89
N GLN A 486 -10.52 -2.74 -39.68
CA GLN A 486 -10.82 -1.86 -40.80
C GLN A 486 -11.66 -0.62 -40.46
N ASP A 487 -11.46 -0.05 -39.28
CA ASP A 487 -12.18 1.12 -38.76
C ASP A 487 -11.45 2.45 -38.95
N SER A 488 -10.45 2.49 -39.85
CA SER A 488 -9.62 3.65 -40.20
C SER A 488 -10.39 4.96 -40.49
N SER A 489 -11.68 4.86 -40.86
CA SER A 489 -12.55 6.02 -41.08
C SER A 489 -12.79 6.88 -39.83
N THR A 490 -12.48 6.36 -38.64
CA THR A 490 -12.59 7.09 -37.37
C THR A 490 -11.39 8.03 -37.11
N GLY A 491 -10.38 8.01 -37.98
CA GLY A 491 -9.10 8.72 -37.77
C GLY A 491 -8.05 7.88 -37.05
N VAL A 492 -8.46 6.75 -36.47
CA VAL A 492 -7.58 5.70 -35.95
C VAL A 492 -7.98 4.35 -36.54
N GLU A 493 -7.07 3.38 -36.51
CA GLU A 493 -7.31 2.01 -36.94
C GLU A 493 -6.84 1.04 -35.86
N HIS A 494 -7.74 0.17 -35.40
CA HIS A 494 -7.44 -0.83 -34.38
C HIS A 494 -6.98 -2.15 -35.02
N TYR A 495 -5.89 -2.67 -34.48
CA TYR A 495 -5.34 -3.97 -34.80
C TYR A 495 -5.49 -4.85 -33.56
N VAL A 496 -6.31 -5.88 -33.63
CA VAL A 496 -6.71 -6.71 -32.48
C VAL A 496 -6.07 -8.09 -32.58
N ASN A 497 -5.50 -8.57 -31.47
CA ASN A 497 -5.11 -9.96 -31.29
C ASN A 497 -6.18 -10.70 -30.49
N TRP A 498 -7.06 -11.38 -31.21
CA TRP A 498 -8.22 -12.07 -30.65
C TRP A 498 -7.88 -13.22 -29.70
N THR A 499 -6.63 -13.72 -29.74
CA THR A 499 -6.19 -14.80 -28.86
C THR A 499 -5.84 -14.31 -27.45
N TYR A 500 -5.65 -13.00 -27.25
CA TYR A 500 -5.26 -12.41 -25.97
C TYR A 500 -6.45 -12.03 -25.08
N ILE A 501 -7.66 -11.83 -25.63
CA ILE A 501 -8.82 -11.33 -24.85
C ILE A 501 -9.17 -12.18 -23.62
N ASN A 502 -9.07 -13.50 -23.75
CA ASN A 502 -9.40 -14.46 -22.68
C ASN A 502 -8.15 -15.23 -22.21
N ASP A 503 -6.96 -14.66 -22.42
CA ASP A 503 -5.72 -15.27 -21.94
C ASP A 503 -5.46 -14.93 -20.47
N GLU A 504 -4.25 -15.21 -20.00
CA GLU A 504 -3.84 -14.95 -18.62
C GLU A 504 -3.19 -13.57 -18.40
N HIS A 505 -2.98 -12.78 -19.45
CA HIS A 505 -2.18 -11.56 -19.45
C HIS A 505 -3.02 -10.27 -19.37
N GLU A 506 -3.83 -10.13 -18.34
CA GLU A 506 -4.66 -8.94 -18.17
C GLU A 506 -3.81 -7.67 -17.95
N MET A 507 -4.15 -6.61 -18.69
CA MET A 507 -3.49 -5.29 -18.60
C MET A 507 -1.97 -5.35 -18.81
N ASN A 508 -1.49 -6.29 -19.62
CA ASN A 508 -0.06 -6.50 -19.83
C ASN A 508 0.43 -5.80 -21.13
N PRO A 509 1.28 -4.77 -21.05
CA PRO A 509 1.86 -4.12 -22.24
C PRO A 509 2.67 -5.03 -23.16
N GLU A 510 3.10 -6.20 -22.68
CA GLU A 510 3.78 -7.19 -23.52
C GLU A 510 2.81 -7.95 -24.44
N TYR A 511 1.53 -8.05 -24.03
CA TYR A 511 0.46 -8.78 -24.71
C TYR A 511 -0.82 -7.93 -24.84
N PRO A 512 -0.78 -6.69 -25.36
CA PRO A 512 -1.98 -5.86 -25.43
C PRO A 512 -2.99 -6.49 -26.38
N GLU A 513 -4.27 -6.50 -26.03
CA GLU A 513 -5.31 -7.11 -26.87
C GLU A 513 -5.54 -6.30 -28.15
N SER A 514 -5.25 -4.99 -28.14
CA SER A 514 -5.35 -4.13 -29.31
C SER A 514 -4.28 -3.05 -29.37
N LEU A 515 -3.80 -2.79 -30.59
CA LEU A 515 -2.89 -1.72 -30.96
C LEU A 515 -3.65 -0.68 -31.78
N VAL A 516 -3.52 0.59 -31.42
CA VAL A 516 -4.24 1.69 -32.05
C VAL A 516 -3.28 2.55 -32.85
N PHE A 517 -3.51 2.61 -34.16
CA PHE A 517 -2.72 3.41 -35.08
C PHE A 517 -3.51 4.64 -35.52
N GLN A 518 -2.97 5.84 -35.31
CA GLN A 518 -3.49 7.06 -35.92
C GLN A 518 -3.28 7.00 -37.44
N VAL A 519 -4.31 7.37 -38.18
CA VAL A 519 -4.30 7.40 -39.64
C VAL A 519 -4.04 8.83 -40.10
N GLY A 520 -2.84 9.06 -40.63
CA GLY A 520 -2.43 10.35 -41.18
C GLY A 520 -3.12 10.70 -42.51
N PRO A 521 -3.03 11.96 -42.96
CA PRO A 521 -3.67 12.42 -44.20
C PRO A 521 -3.26 11.66 -45.48
N ASN A 522 -2.06 11.07 -45.49
CA ASN A 522 -1.52 10.24 -46.56
C ASN A 522 -1.82 8.75 -46.38
N GLY A 523 -2.61 8.38 -45.36
CA GLY A 523 -2.83 7.00 -44.96
C GLY A 523 -1.65 6.38 -44.21
N GLN A 524 -0.68 7.14 -43.73
CA GLN A 524 0.36 6.59 -42.85
C GLN A 524 -0.26 6.17 -41.52
N ARG A 525 0.10 4.99 -41.03
CA ARG A 525 -0.31 4.49 -39.71
C ARG A 525 0.81 4.77 -38.71
N THR A 526 0.49 5.45 -37.62
CA THR A 526 1.43 5.75 -36.52
C THR A 526 0.87 5.18 -35.24
N LEU A 527 1.62 4.33 -34.53
CA LEU A 527 1.18 3.77 -33.25
C LEU A 527 1.05 4.88 -32.21
N VAL A 528 -0.12 5.00 -31.57
CA VAL A 528 -0.42 6.09 -30.62
C VAL A 528 -1.01 5.62 -29.30
N SER A 529 -1.57 4.41 -29.24
CA SER A 529 -2.18 3.86 -28.02
C SER A 529 -2.16 2.34 -28.03
N ALA A 530 -2.10 1.75 -26.84
CA ALA A 530 -2.64 0.41 -26.62
C ALA A 530 -4.12 0.54 -26.28
N MET A 531 -4.90 -0.50 -26.54
CA MET A 531 -6.22 -0.64 -25.94
C MET A 531 -6.31 -2.02 -25.32
N TYR A 532 -6.45 -2.05 -24.00
CA TYR A 532 -6.58 -3.28 -23.24
C TYR A 532 -8.04 -3.71 -23.21
N MET A 533 -8.31 -4.98 -23.48
CA MET A 533 -9.66 -5.57 -23.45
C MET A 533 -9.71 -6.67 -22.39
N LEU A 534 -10.69 -6.62 -21.49
CA LEU A 534 -10.86 -7.64 -20.47
C LEU A 534 -11.65 -8.85 -21.00
N GLY A 535 -11.39 -10.02 -20.42
CA GLY A 535 -12.08 -11.26 -20.80
C GLY A 535 -13.59 -11.27 -20.57
N ASP A 536 -14.24 -12.32 -21.07
CA ASP A 536 -15.71 -12.42 -21.14
C ASP A 536 -16.41 -12.49 -19.77
N SER A 537 -15.67 -12.74 -18.71
CA SER A 537 -16.18 -12.73 -17.33
C SER A 537 -16.35 -11.33 -16.76
N TYR A 538 -15.85 -10.29 -17.42
CA TYR A 538 -15.89 -8.91 -16.93
C TYR A 538 -17.09 -8.14 -17.49
N SER A 539 -17.54 -7.17 -16.69
CA SER A 539 -18.52 -6.14 -17.04
C SER A 539 -17.98 -4.78 -16.60
N LEU A 540 -18.61 -3.68 -17.04
CA LEU A 540 -18.28 -2.33 -16.55
C LEU A 540 -18.40 -2.17 -15.03
N ASP A 541 -19.13 -3.06 -14.34
CA ASP A 541 -19.25 -3.07 -12.88
C ASP A 541 -18.14 -3.82 -12.16
N SER A 542 -17.31 -4.56 -12.90
CA SER A 542 -16.30 -5.47 -12.36
C SER A 542 -14.90 -5.24 -12.92
N VAL A 543 -14.70 -4.15 -13.65
CA VAL A 543 -13.37 -3.75 -14.15
C VAL A 543 -12.38 -3.51 -13.00
N PRO A 544 -11.07 -3.76 -13.20
CA PRO A 544 -10.04 -3.44 -12.23
C PRO A 544 -10.02 -1.94 -11.87
N ASP A 545 -9.80 -1.64 -10.59
CA ASP A 545 -9.69 -0.27 -10.08
C ASP A 545 -8.27 0.28 -10.27
N ILE A 546 -7.92 0.54 -11.53
CA ILE A 546 -6.60 1.04 -11.90
C ILE A 546 -6.40 2.46 -11.40
N GLY A 547 -7.21 3.43 -11.87
CA GLY A 547 -7.00 4.85 -11.58
C GLY A 547 -8.23 5.58 -11.06
N GLY A 548 -9.28 4.88 -10.63
CA GLY A 548 -10.55 5.50 -10.28
C GLY A 548 -11.07 6.40 -11.41
N SER A 549 -11.38 7.66 -11.08
CA SER A 549 -11.86 8.66 -12.05
C SER A 549 -10.82 9.12 -13.08
N LEU A 550 -9.55 8.72 -12.96
CA LEU A 550 -8.54 8.96 -14.01
C LEU A 550 -8.79 8.13 -15.26
N THR A 551 -9.44 6.97 -15.12
CA THR A 551 -9.56 5.95 -16.15
C THR A 551 -10.95 5.92 -16.76
N GLN A 552 -11.04 5.79 -18.09
CA GLN A 552 -12.33 5.61 -18.79
C GLN A 552 -12.45 4.18 -19.35
N TRP A 553 -13.16 3.34 -18.61
CA TRP A 553 -13.63 2.07 -19.14
C TRP A 553 -14.85 2.28 -20.04
N HIS A 554 -14.90 1.57 -21.15
CA HIS A 554 -16.05 1.56 -22.05
C HIS A 554 -16.22 0.18 -22.69
N ILE A 555 -17.35 -0.04 -23.35
CA ILE A 555 -17.64 -1.22 -24.16
C ILE A 555 -18.11 -0.81 -25.55
N HIS A 556 -18.15 -1.76 -26.47
CA HIS A 556 -18.82 -1.60 -27.76
C HIS A 556 -19.93 -2.63 -27.92
N ASN A 557 -21.13 -2.28 -27.46
CA ASN A 557 -22.33 -3.11 -27.70
C ASN A 557 -23.10 -2.67 -28.97
N ASN A 558 -22.53 -1.76 -29.75
CA ASN A 558 -23.15 -1.14 -30.91
C ASN A 558 -22.42 -1.46 -32.24
N LEU A 559 -21.30 -2.16 -32.21
CA LEU A 559 -20.53 -2.51 -33.41
C LEU A 559 -21.03 -3.81 -34.04
N CYS A 560 -21.07 -3.83 -35.37
CA CYS A 560 -21.40 -5.00 -36.17
C CYS A 560 -20.17 -5.51 -36.91
N TYR A 561 -19.84 -6.77 -36.69
CA TYR A 561 -18.64 -7.42 -37.20
C TYR A 561 -18.97 -8.40 -38.34
N SER A 562 -18.08 -8.57 -39.31
CA SER A 562 -18.33 -9.44 -40.46
C SER A 562 -18.59 -10.91 -40.10
N GLN A 563 -17.94 -11.40 -39.05
CA GLN A 563 -17.93 -12.80 -38.61
C GLN A 563 -17.35 -12.91 -37.19
N ASP A 564 -17.41 -14.12 -36.60
CA ASP A 564 -16.83 -14.40 -35.29
C ASP A 564 -15.30 -14.61 -35.40
N PRO A 565 -14.49 -13.74 -34.78
CA PRO A 565 -13.04 -13.87 -34.84
C PRO A 565 -12.51 -15.08 -34.07
N HIS A 566 -13.22 -15.65 -33.10
CA HIS A 566 -12.78 -16.87 -32.40
C HIS A 566 -12.79 -18.09 -33.32
N VAL A 567 -13.66 -18.09 -34.33
CA VAL A 567 -13.75 -19.16 -35.33
C VAL A 567 -12.82 -18.91 -36.52
N HIS A 568 -12.68 -17.65 -36.94
CA HIS A 568 -12.02 -17.30 -38.19
C HIS A 568 -10.65 -16.63 -38.04
N GLY A 569 -10.22 -16.33 -36.81
CA GLY A 569 -8.95 -15.66 -36.49
C GLY A 569 -8.91 -14.16 -36.83
N SER A 570 -9.94 -13.62 -37.48
CA SER A 570 -10.03 -12.21 -37.85
C SER A 570 -11.48 -11.80 -38.10
N THR A 571 -11.75 -10.50 -37.95
CA THR A 571 -13.03 -9.89 -38.32
C THR A 571 -12.83 -8.41 -38.62
N ARG A 572 -13.83 -7.76 -39.23
CA ARG A 572 -13.85 -6.32 -39.50
C ARG A 572 -15.18 -5.71 -39.10
N VAL A 573 -15.17 -4.43 -38.76
CA VAL A 573 -16.39 -3.64 -38.55
C VAL A 573 -17.08 -3.42 -39.91
N VAL A 574 -18.33 -3.85 -40.02
CA VAL A 574 -19.15 -3.73 -41.24
C VAL A 574 -20.35 -2.79 -41.06
N GLY A 575 -20.56 -2.29 -39.85
CA GLY A 575 -21.60 -1.31 -39.55
C GLY A 575 -21.72 -1.02 -38.07
N VAL A 576 -22.65 -0.13 -37.75
CA VAL A 576 -23.03 0.21 -36.38
C VAL A 576 -24.54 0.11 -36.22
N THR A 577 -24.99 -0.18 -35.01
CA THR A 577 -26.40 -0.27 -34.63
C THR A 577 -26.65 0.52 -33.34
N SER A 578 -27.89 0.58 -32.86
CA SER A 578 -28.13 1.08 -31.50
C SER A 578 -27.65 0.07 -30.46
N GLU A 579 -27.43 0.50 -29.23
CA GLU A 579 -26.89 -0.36 -28.15
C GLU A 579 -27.63 -1.70 -28.01
N ASN A 580 -28.96 -1.65 -28.08
CA ASN A 580 -29.86 -2.81 -28.03
C ASN A 580 -30.38 -3.25 -29.41
N GLY A 581 -29.91 -2.62 -30.49
CA GLY A 581 -30.35 -2.89 -31.85
C GLY A 581 -29.71 -4.15 -32.46
N PRO A 582 -30.39 -4.79 -33.43
CA PRO A 582 -29.79 -5.86 -34.21
C PRO A 582 -28.85 -5.29 -35.28
N CYS A 583 -27.88 -6.10 -35.72
CA CYS A 583 -27.05 -5.78 -36.87
C CYS A 583 -27.81 -6.02 -38.17
N SER A 584 -27.87 -5.01 -39.05
CA SER A 584 -28.43 -5.18 -40.41
C SER A 584 -27.53 -6.05 -41.29
N PHE A 585 -26.21 -6.02 -41.04
CA PHE A 585 -25.20 -6.86 -41.67
C PHE A 585 -24.18 -7.29 -40.62
N GLY A 586 -23.71 -8.53 -40.69
CA GLY A 586 -22.75 -9.07 -39.74
C GLY A 586 -23.38 -9.54 -38.43
N ILE A 587 -22.56 -9.64 -37.38
CA ILE A 587 -22.91 -10.15 -36.05
C ILE A 587 -22.46 -9.18 -34.96
N LYS A 588 -23.08 -9.26 -33.77
CA LYS A 588 -22.56 -8.62 -32.55
C LYS A 588 -21.63 -9.61 -31.86
N LEU A 589 -20.53 -9.11 -31.32
CA LEU A 589 -19.67 -9.87 -30.42
C LEU A 589 -20.06 -9.59 -28.97
N ASN A 590 -19.53 -10.39 -28.04
CA ASN A 590 -19.62 -10.08 -26.63
C ASN A 590 -18.94 -8.71 -26.37
N PRO A 591 -19.59 -7.76 -25.69
CA PRO A 591 -19.00 -6.44 -25.46
C PRO A 591 -18.05 -6.47 -24.25
N ASN A 592 -16.79 -6.81 -24.50
CA ASN A 592 -15.72 -6.78 -23.50
C ASN A 592 -15.42 -5.36 -23.02
N PRO A 593 -15.30 -5.10 -21.69
CA PRO A 593 -14.80 -3.83 -21.18
C PRO A 593 -13.38 -3.56 -21.67
N MET A 594 -13.12 -2.31 -22.06
CA MET A 594 -11.84 -1.91 -22.62
C MET A 594 -11.44 -0.50 -22.19
N ILE A 595 -10.14 -0.23 -22.24
CA ILE A 595 -9.53 1.05 -21.88
C ILE A 595 -8.36 1.36 -22.82
N HIS A 596 -8.29 2.59 -23.30
CA HIS A 596 -7.15 3.10 -24.06
C HIS A 596 -6.04 3.57 -23.11
N VAL A 597 -4.79 3.31 -23.46
CA VAL A 597 -3.60 3.88 -22.78
C VAL A 597 -2.70 4.52 -23.82
N TRP A 598 -2.73 5.85 -23.85
CA TRP A 598 -2.06 6.66 -24.87
C TRP A 598 -0.56 6.80 -24.60
N ILE A 599 0.25 6.45 -25.61
CA ILE A 599 1.71 6.62 -25.57
C ILE A 599 2.16 8.00 -26.10
N THR A 600 1.25 8.73 -26.72
CA THR A 600 1.42 10.13 -27.11
C THR A 600 0.53 11.03 -26.25
N PRO A 601 0.91 12.30 -26.01
CA PRO A 601 0.04 13.26 -25.32
C PRO A 601 -1.36 13.31 -25.93
N HIS A 602 -2.37 13.09 -25.10
CA HIS A 602 -3.78 13.17 -25.49
C HIS A 602 -4.46 14.27 -24.69
N VAL A 603 -5.21 15.15 -25.37
CA VAL A 603 -5.79 16.36 -24.77
C VAL A 603 -6.75 16.05 -23.62
N CYS A 604 -7.46 14.92 -23.72
CA CYS A 604 -8.40 14.44 -22.70
C CYS A 604 -7.74 13.51 -21.64
N GLY A 605 -6.41 13.42 -21.63
CA GLY A 605 -5.65 12.59 -20.71
C GLY A 605 -5.29 11.20 -21.27
N PRO A 606 -4.36 10.49 -20.60
CA PRO A 606 -3.74 9.27 -21.12
C PRO A 606 -4.65 8.04 -21.11
N PHE A 607 -5.83 8.12 -20.50
CA PHE A 607 -6.83 7.05 -20.42
C PHE A 607 -8.15 7.39 -21.12
N ALA A 608 -8.18 8.47 -21.90
CA ALA A 608 -9.39 8.89 -22.60
C ALA A 608 -9.80 7.84 -23.63
N ALA A 609 -11.09 7.52 -23.68
CA ALA A 609 -11.68 6.81 -24.82
C ALA A 609 -11.59 7.69 -26.08
N LEU A 610 -11.89 7.09 -27.24
CA LEU A 610 -12.04 7.84 -28.49
C LEU A 610 -13.30 8.71 -28.47
N GLU A 611 -13.50 9.51 -29.51
CA GLU A 611 -14.68 10.36 -29.67
C GLU A 611 -15.74 9.75 -30.62
N GLY A 612 -16.96 10.30 -30.56
CA GLY A 612 -18.05 9.96 -31.45
C GLY A 612 -18.43 8.48 -31.40
N VAL A 613 -18.52 7.83 -32.56
CA VAL A 613 -18.88 6.40 -32.67
C VAL A 613 -17.83 5.49 -32.03
N GLY A 614 -16.57 5.93 -31.99
CA GLY A 614 -15.46 5.22 -31.35
C GLY A 614 -15.46 5.33 -29.83
N ALA A 615 -16.25 6.23 -29.24
CA ALA A 615 -16.26 6.46 -27.80
C ALA A 615 -16.87 5.31 -26.98
N GLY A 616 -17.53 4.36 -27.64
CA GLY A 616 -18.21 3.23 -26.99
C GLY A 616 -19.30 3.66 -26.01
N GLN A 617 -19.75 2.74 -25.17
CA GLN A 617 -20.70 2.95 -24.09
C GLN A 617 -19.95 2.89 -22.75
N ILE A 618 -20.22 3.85 -21.86
CA ILE A 618 -19.65 3.91 -20.51
C ILE A 618 -20.68 3.45 -19.49
N LYS A 619 -20.26 3.29 -18.22
CA LYS A 619 -21.18 2.88 -17.16
C LYS A 619 -22.27 3.93 -16.95
N PRO A 620 -23.55 3.53 -16.76
CA PRO A 620 -24.61 4.50 -16.52
C PRO A 620 -24.30 5.42 -15.34
N GLY A 621 -24.31 6.74 -15.58
CA GLY A 621 -24.02 7.75 -14.58
C GLY A 621 -22.57 8.26 -14.55
N GLU A 622 -21.67 7.71 -15.34
CA GLU A 622 -20.33 8.27 -15.54
C GLU A 622 -20.34 9.42 -16.57
N GLU A 623 -19.39 10.34 -16.41
CA GLU A 623 -19.09 11.38 -17.40
C GLU A 623 -17.97 10.90 -18.32
N ARG A 624 -18.03 11.27 -19.60
CA ARG A 624 -16.96 10.97 -20.55
C ARG A 624 -15.78 11.90 -20.33
N LEU A 625 -14.58 11.35 -20.20
CA LEU A 625 -13.34 12.13 -20.11
C LEU A 625 -13.09 13.01 -21.35
N CYS A 626 -13.71 12.70 -22.49
CA CYS A 626 -13.60 13.46 -23.74
C CYS A 626 -15.00 13.58 -24.38
N ASP A 627 -15.76 14.61 -24.01
CA ASP A 627 -17.02 14.97 -24.68
C ASP A 627 -16.93 16.39 -25.25
N GLU A 628 -16.27 16.53 -26.39
CA GLU A 628 -16.24 17.80 -27.12
C GLU A 628 -17.59 18.17 -27.79
N VAL A 629 -18.69 17.46 -27.53
CA VAL A 629 -20.01 17.91 -27.97
C VAL A 629 -20.48 19.16 -27.18
N HIS A 630 -19.84 19.50 -26.05
CA HIS A 630 -20.26 20.65 -25.22
C HIS A 630 -19.16 21.58 -24.67
N SER A 631 -17.89 21.51 -25.07
CA SER A 631 -16.88 22.44 -24.51
C SER A 631 -15.75 22.82 -25.46
N HIS A 632 -16.09 23.65 -26.46
CA HIS A 632 -15.19 24.72 -26.93
C HIS A 632 -15.90 26.05 -26.75
N GLY A 633 -15.54 26.78 -25.70
CA GLY A 633 -15.86 28.17 -25.45
C GLY A 633 -14.60 28.93 -25.10
#